data_AF-S2E699-F1
#
_entry.id   AF-S2E699-F1
#
_cell.length_a   1.000
_cell.length_b   1.000
_cell.length_c   1.000
_cell.angle_alpha   90.00
_cell.angle_beta   90.00
_cell.angle_gamma   90.00
#
_symmetry.space_group_name_H-M   'P 1'
#
loop_
_entity.id
_entity.type
_entity.pdbx_description
1 polymer ?
#
loop_
_entity_poly.entity_id
_entity_poly.type
_entity_poly.pdbx_seq_one_letter_code
_entity_poly.pdbx_strand_id
1 'polypeptide(L)' 'MTLLLNLIGQSIGPSIAGMFQQMHRGTVTNVSGNFPTPDAYNLIYLTAFAISLTSVVFAISLNGKVTVQNS' A
#
# COMPACT_ATOMS: atom_id res chain seq x y z
N MET A 1 2.44 7.06 -22.18
CA MET A 1 3.76 6.79 -21.57
C MET A 1 3.61 6.80 -20.06
N THR A 2 3.36 5.62 -19.45
CA THR A 2 3.16 5.46 -17.99
C THR A 2 4.00 4.32 -17.39
N LEU A 3 4.90 3.73 -18.19
CA LEU A 3 5.67 2.54 -17.83
C LEU A 3 6.41 2.69 -16.49
N LEU A 4 7.13 3.80 -16.31
CA LEU A 4 7.88 4.05 -15.07
C LEU A 4 6.96 4.13 -13.86
N LEU A 5 5.83 4.84 -13.99
CA LEU A 5 4.85 4.98 -12.91
C LEU A 5 4.24 3.61 -12.55
N ASN A 6 3.94 2.79 -13.57
CA ASN A 6 3.42 1.44 -13.38
C ASN A 6 4.46 0.51 -12.74
N LEU A 7 5.74 0.60 -13.12
CA LEU A 7 6.82 -0.19 -12.52
C LEU A 7 7.03 0.18 -11.05
N ILE A 8 6.97 1.46 -10.72
CA ILE A 8 7.05 1.95 -9.34
C ILE A 8 5.91 1.37 -8.51
N GLY A 9 4.66 1.49 -8.97
CA GLY A 9 3.49 0.95 -8.26
C GLY A 9 3.56 -0.56 -8.05
N GLN A 10 3.91 -1.31 -9.10
CA GLN A 10 4.03 -2.78 -9.04
C GLN A 10 5.18 -3.25 -8.14
N SER A 11 6.23 -2.45 -7.94
CA SER A 11 7.36 -2.81 -7.08
C SER A 11 7.14 -2.43 -5.62
N ILE A 12 6.52 -1.29 -5.35
CA ILE A 12 6.31 -0.78 -3.99
C ILE A 12 5.31 -1.65 -3.23
N GLY A 13 4.20 -2.05 -3.85
CA GLY A 13 3.15 -2.84 -3.19
C GLY A 13 3.67 -4.15 -2.57
N PRO A 14 4.28 -5.06 -3.35
CA PRO A 14 4.86 -6.30 -2.84
C PRO A 14 6.00 -6.08 -1.85
N SER A 15 6.81 -5.03 -2.02
CA SER A 15 7.91 -4.72 -1.09
C SER A 15 7.39 -4.36 0.30
N ILE A 16 6.41 -3.46 0.39
CA ILE A 16 5.78 -3.07 1.66
C ILE A 16 5.07 -4.28 2.30
N ALA A 17 4.34 -5.07 1.50
CA ALA A 17 3.69 -6.28 1.97
C ALA A 17 4.69 -7.27 2.57
N GLY A 18 5.80 -7.51 1.88
CA GLY A 18 6.90 -8.33 2.36
C GLY A 18 7.47 -7.80 3.69
N MET A 19 7.71 -6.49 3.81
CA MET A 19 8.22 -5.90 5.06
C MET A 19 7.29 -6.16 6.25
N PHE A 20 5.98 -5.96 6.10
CA PHE A 20 5.02 -6.25 7.17
C PHE A 20 4.96 -7.74 7.52
N GLN A 21 4.95 -8.61 6.51
CA GLN A 21 5.00 -10.07 6.67
C GLN A 21 6.29 -10.53 7.36
N GLN A 22 7.41 -9.85 7.12
CA GLN A 22 8.67 -10.15 7.78
C GLN A 22 8.74 -9.65 9.22
N MET A 23 8.16 -8.48 9.49
CA MET A 23 8.15 -7.84 10.80
C MET A 23 7.19 -8.53 11.78
N HIS A 24 6.03 -8.98 11.28
CA HIS A 24 4.99 -9.61 12.08
C HIS A 24 4.97 -11.12 11.79
N ARG A 25 6.06 -11.80 12.17
CA ARG A 25 6.13 -13.26 12.10
C ARG A 25 5.82 -13.87 13.45
N GLY A 26 5.09 -14.97 13.44
CA GLY A 26 4.80 -15.80 14.61
C GLY A 26 4.97 -17.28 14.30
N THR A 27 5.00 -18.08 15.35
CA THR A 27 4.98 -19.54 15.25
C THR A 27 3.56 -20.05 15.33
N VAL A 28 3.29 -21.14 14.62
CA VAL A 28 2.00 -21.83 14.71
C VAL A 28 2.21 -23.08 15.55
N THR A 29 1.31 -23.33 16.50
CA THR A 29 1.40 -24.51 17.38
C THR A 29 1.48 -25.79 16.56
N ASN A 30 2.48 -26.63 16.83
CA ASN A 30 2.78 -27.88 16.12
C ASN A 30 3.26 -27.73 14.65
N VAL A 31 3.61 -26.53 14.18
CA VAL A 31 4.22 -26.34 12.87
C VAL A 31 5.59 -25.69 13.02
N SER A 32 6.63 -26.38 12.55
CA SER A 32 7.98 -25.81 12.51
C SER A 32 8.06 -24.74 11.41
N GLY A 33 8.39 -23.51 11.79
CA GLY A 33 8.52 -22.39 10.87
C GLY A 33 8.04 -21.07 11.47
N ASN A 34 8.36 -19.98 10.78
CA ASN A 34 7.95 -18.63 11.17
C ASN A 34 7.09 -18.04 10.06
N PHE A 35 5.82 -17.83 10.36
CA PHE A 35 4.79 -17.47 9.38
C PHE A 35 4.27 -16.05 9.66
N PRO A 36 3.85 -15.30 8.64
CA PRO A 36 3.19 -14.02 8.86
C PRO A 36 1.95 -14.20 9.72
N THR A 37 1.81 -13.39 10.77
CA THR A 37 0.61 -13.40 11.61
C THR A 37 -0.56 -12.72 10.89
N PRO A 38 -1.81 -12.96 11.32
CA PRO A 38 -2.97 -12.25 10.79
C PRO A 38 -2.82 -10.71 10.85
N ASP A 39 -2.16 -10.20 11.90
CA ASP A 39 -1.91 -8.77 12.06
C ASP A 39 -1.05 -8.18 10.94
N ALA A 40 -0.12 -8.97 10.37
CA ALA A 40 0.67 -8.56 9.22
C ALA A 40 -0.25 -8.15 8.05
N TYR A 41 -1.28 -8.94 7.77
CA TYR A 41 -2.23 -8.69 6.69
C TYR A 41 -3.15 -7.51 6.99
N ASN A 42 -3.62 -7.39 8.23
CA ASN A 42 -4.42 -6.23 8.66
C ASN A 42 -3.67 -4.92 8.42
N LEU A 43 -2.37 -4.87 8.78
CA LEU A 43 -1.52 -3.70 8.54
C LEU A 43 -1.28 -3.43 7.06
N ILE A 44 -1.11 -4.47 6.24
CA ILE A 44 -0.99 -4.31 4.78
C ILE A 44 -2.25 -3.65 4.21
N TYR A 45 -3.44 -4.15 4.55
CA TYR A 45 -4.69 -3.57 4.06
C TYR A 45 -4.93 -2.15 4.58
N LEU A 46 -4.57 -1.87 5.84
CA LEU A 46 -4.69 -0.54 6.42
C LEU A 46 -3.78 0.48 5.71
N THR A 47 -2.53 0.10 5.42
CA THR A 47 -1.62 0.99 4.68
C THR A 47 -2.06 1.18 3.23
N ALA A 48 -2.54 0.12 2.56
CA ALA A 48 -3.12 0.22 1.22
C ALA A 48 -4.33 1.17 1.19
N PHE A 49 -5.19 1.08 2.21
CA PHE A 49 -6.33 2.00 2.39
C PHE A 49 -5.87 3.45 2.55
N ALA A 50 -4.89 3.72 3.41
CA ALA A 50 -4.36 5.07 3.60
C ALA A 50 -3.72 5.66 2.33
N ILE A 51 -2.98 4.86 1.58
CA ILE A 51 -2.37 5.26 0.29
C ILE A 51 -3.48 5.58 -0.73
N SER A 52 -4.49 4.73 -0.82
CA SER A 52 -5.64 4.94 -1.72
C SER A 52 -6.38 6.23 -1.38
N LEU A 53 -6.69 6.45 -0.11
CA LEU A 53 -7.36 7.66 0.37
C LEU A 53 -6.55 8.92 0.04
N THR A 54 -5.23 8.87 0.25
CA THR A 54 -4.32 9.97 -0.09
C THR A 54 -4.34 10.28 -1.59
N SER A 55 -4.34 9.24 -2.44
CA SER A 55 -4.42 9.39 -3.89
C SER A 55 -5.74 10.05 -4.33
N VAL A 56 -6.87 9.64 -3.76
CA VAL A 56 -8.19 10.24 -4.04
C VAL A 56 -8.23 11.71 -3.63
N VAL A 57 -7.78 12.03 -2.41
CA VAL A 57 -7.71 13.42 -1.92
C VAL A 57 -6.82 14.28 -2.83
N PHE A 58 -5.67 13.75 -3.25
CA PHE A 58 -4.77 14.43 -4.17
C PHE A 58 -5.42 14.69 -5.53
N ALA A 59 -6.11 13.70 -6.10
CA ALA A 59 -6.82 13.82 -7.36
C ALA A 59 -7.95 14.86 -7.31
N ILE A 60 -8.70 14.92 -6.21
CA ILE A 60 -9.74 15.92 -5.98
C ILE A 60 -9.12 17.32 -5.88
N SER A 61 -8.06 17.47 -5.08
CA SER A 61 -7.35 18.76 -4.90
C SER A 61 -6.80 19.29 -6.23
N LEU A 62 -6.19 18.42 -7.05
CA LEU A 62 -5.72 18.80 -8.38
C LEU A 62 -6.87 19.23 -9.31
N ASN A 63 -7.97 18.47 -9.36
CA ASN A 63 -9.11 18.85 -10.19
C ASN A 63 -9.69 20.21 -9.78
N GLY A 64 -9.85 20.45 -8.48
CA GLY A 64 -10.34 21.74 -7.98
C GLY A 64 -9.44 22.91 -8.39
N LYS A 65 -8.11 22.73 -8.39
CA LYS A 65 -7.16 23.77 -8.81
C LYS A 65 -7.11 23.97 -10.32
N VAL A 66 -7.28 22.91 -11.11
CA VAL A 66 -7.32 22.99 -12.58
C VAL A 66 -8.57 23.74 -13.05
N THR A 67 -9.72 23.54 -12.42
CA THR A 67 -10.95 24.29 -12.74
C THR A 67 -10.84 25.77 -12.41
N VAL A 68 -10.22 26.14 -11.28
CA VAL A 68 -10.04 27.55 -10.87
C VAL A 68 -9.06 28.32 -11.76
N GLN A 69 -8.07 27.66 -12.37
CA GLN A 69 -7.06 28.34 -13.20
C GLN A 69 -7.54 28.60 -14.65
N ASN A 70 -8.62 27.95 -15.09
CA ASN A 70 -9.18 28.07 -16.44
C ASN A 70 -10.41 28.99 -16.51
N SER A 71 -10.71 29.73 -15.43
CA SER A 71 -11.75 30.78 -15.36
C SER A 71 -11.11 32.14 -15.08
#